data_AF-A0A6L6F1P2-F1
#
_entry.id   AF-A0A6L6F1P2-F1
#
_cell.length_a   1.000
_cell.length_b   1.000
_cell.length_c   1.000
_cell.angle_alpha   90.00
_cell.angle_beta   90.00
_cell.angle_gamma   90.00
#
_symmetry.space_group_name_H-M   'P 1'
#
loop_
_entity.id
_entity.type
_entity.pdbx_description
1 polymer ?
#
loop_
_entity_poly.entity_id
_entity_poly.type
_entity_poly.pdbx_seq_one_letter_code
_entity_poly.pdbx_strand_id
1 'polypeptide(L)'
;MSRLTPRIWLGISAGVAVGIFVIWLQVSIFTSLASLGVGARSYQTSLTGVANQISAGEYVGAQADLAQAQSASTHIVDSAHGFNMTVLGYVPGISSAVHNWERLTDAVENITASTDDMLTLFGDLSGESGNAKIFNDGAIDVVALKALPPRVKSIDLGISATYNNLLAVQANGPLSGPLASVQAKALTTIAPIQDAMKALVDLAPQLPDALGANGPRRYLIAIGNQAEMRAAGGAPLTLILVEFDQGRITIPIKGQTSTELFPPLNAPVKWWGPAANPFFDVNPRFSPMVVANTHPNLEFSAREMAGAWEGGSYPVVDGVVTIDLTAIGSVLNAMGPIQSPAYGEVTGDKLGQILLIDAYAKFGQEDAVARQKANQELLDQLLTKLLSGDELVTAAKAMAKTAPGR
;
A
#
# COMPACT_ATOMS: atom_id res chain seq x y z
N MET A 1 -6.75 81.65 -22.01
CA MET A 1 -6.49 80.25 -21.63
C MET A 1 -6.64 80.13 -20.11
N SER A 2 -7.79 79.64 -19.63
CA SER A 2 -8.09 79.52 -18.21
C SER A 2 -7.25 78.40 -17.58
N ARG A 3 -6.52 78.73 -16.50
CA ARG A 3 -5.77 77.74 -15.71
C ARG A 3 -6.78 76.91 -14.91
N LEU A 4 -6.92 75.64 -15.24
CA LEU A 4 -7.67 74.66 -14.44
C LEU A 4 -7.18 74.70 -12.99
N THR A 5 -8.10 74.75 -12.02
CA THR A 5 -7.76 74.85 -10.60
C THR A 5 -7.08 73.56 -10.10
N PRO A 6 -6.20 73.62 -9.08
CA PRO A 6 -5.47 72.45 -8.56
C PRO A 6 -6.37 71.27 -8.16
N ARG A 7 -7.63 71.55 -7.78
CA ARG A 7 -8.65 70.55 -7.45
C ARG A 7 -9.11 69.74 -8.67
N ILE A 8 -9.15 70.35 -9.86
CA ILE A 8 -9.52 69.66 -11.10
C ILE A 8 -8.37 68.74 -11.54
N TRP A 9 -7.12 69.19 -11.40
CA TRP A 9 -5.95 68.34 -11.63
C TRP A 9 -5.89 67.15 -10.66
N LEU A 10 -6.17 67.37 -9.37
CA LEU A 10 -6.29 66.29 -8.38
C LEU A 10 -7.40 65.28 -8.72
N GLY A 11 -8.57 65.75 -9.18
CA GLY A 11 -9.67 64.88 -9.60
C GLY A 11 -9.35 64.08 -10.86
N ILE A 12 -8.67 64.69 -11.84
CA ILE A 12 -8.21 64.00 -13.06
C ILE A 12 -7.12 62.98 -12.74
N SER A 13 -6.14 63.34 -11.91
CA SER A 13 -5.08 62.43 -11.47
C SER A 13 -5.63 61.25 -10.66
N ALA A 14 -6.61 61.49 -9.78
CA ALA A 14 -7.29 60.43 -9.04
C ALA A 14 -8.10 59.51 -9.98
N GLY A 15 -8.84 60.08 -10.94
CA GLY A 15 -9.59 59.30 -11.93
C GLY A 15 -8.69 58.45 -12.83
N VAL A 16 -7.56 59.00 -13.27
CA VAL A 16 -6.54 58.27 -14.06
C VAL A 16 -5.91 57.15 -13.23
N ALA A 17 -5.58 57.40 -11.96
CA ALA A 17 -5.02 56.40 -11.07
C ALA A 17 -5.99 55.23 -10.82
N VAL A 18 -7.28 55.53 -10.61
CA VAL A 18 -8.33 54.51 -10.46
C VAL A 18 -8.51 53.72 -11.76
N GLY A 19 -8.49 54.37 -12.93
CA GLY A 19 -8.58 53.71 -14.23
C GLY A 19 -7.42 52.75 -14.49
N ILE A 20 -6.18 53.17 -14.21
CA ILE A 20 -4.98 52.34 -14.33
C ILE A 20 -5.06 51.15 -13.37
N PHE A 21 -5.53 51.36 -12.14
CA PHE A 21 -5.71 50.30 -11.15
C PHE A 21 -6.72 49.24 -11.60
N VAL A 22 -7.85 49.64 -12.18
CA VAL A 22 -8.87 48.71 -12.70
C VAL A 22 -8.35 47.92 -13.90
N ILE A 23 -7.62 48.55 -14.83
CA ILE A 23 -7.02 47.86 -15.99
C ILE A 23 -5.96 46.86 -15.52
N TRP A 24 -5.10 47.24 -14.58
CA TRP A 24 -4.12 46.35 -13.98
C TRP A 24 -4.80 45.14 -13.32
N LEU A 25 -5.88 45.36 -12.56
CA LEU A 25 -6.66 44.30 -11.92
C LEU A 25 -7.26 43.33 -12.95
N GLN A 26 -7.84 43.83 -14.04
CA GLN A 26 -8.43 43.01 -15.11
C GLN A 26 -7.39 42.16 -15.86
N VAL A 27 -6.26 42.77 -16.25
CA VAL A 27 -5.15 42.04 -16.88
C VAL A 27 -4.62 40.97 -15.95
N SER A 28 -4.44 41.31 -14.67
CA SER A 28 -3.94 40.39 -13.65
C SER A 28 -4.88 39.20 -13.42
N ILE A 29 -6.20 39.43 -13.32
CA ILE A 29 -7.20 38.34 -13.25
C ILE A 29 -7.14 37.45 -14.49
N PHE A 30 -7.07 38.03 -15.68
CA PHE A 30 -7.00 37.28 -16.93
C PHE A 30 -5.73 36.40 -16.99
N THR A 31 -4.58 36.94 -16.58
CA THR A 31 -3.34 36.16 -16.50
C THR A 31 -3.42 35.03 -15.48
N SER A 32 -4.05 35.25 -14.31
CA SER A 32 -4.26 34.22 -13.28
C SER A 32 -5.18 33.09 -13.77
N LEU A 33 -6.24 33.41 -14.53
CA LEU A 33 -7.15 32.41 -15.09
C LEU A 33 -6.50 31.61 -16.23
N ALA A 34 -5.71 32.26 -17.08
CA ALA A 34 -4.97 31.60 -18.15
C ALA A 34 -3.86 30.69 -17.61
N SER A 35 -3.12 31.15 -16.59
CA SER A 35 -2.08 30.34 -15.93
C SER A 35 -2.69 29.13 -15.22
N LEU A 36 -3.87 29.26 -14.61
CA LEU A 36 -4.60 28.11 -14.07
C LEU A 36 -4.96 27.11 -15.16
N GLY A 37 -5.58 27.53 -16.27
CA GLY A 37 -6.08 26.60 -17.28
C GLY A 37 -4.97 25.73 -17.89
N VAL A 38 -3.82 26.34 -18.19
CA VAL A 38 -2.64 25.64 -18.72
C VAL A 38 -1.94 24.86 -17.61
N GLY A 39 -1.72 25.49 -16.45
CA GLY A 39 -1.06 24.91 -15.29
C GLY A 39 -1.79 23.67 -14.77
N ALA A 40 -3.10 23.73 -14.55
CA ALA A 40 -3.90 22.63 -14.02
C ALA A 40 -3.92 21.41 -14.94
N ARG A 41 -3.98 21.62 -16.27
CA ARG A 41 -3.91 20.51 -17.23
C ARG A 41 -2.52 19.87 -17.24
N SER A 42 -1.47 20.69 -17.29
CA SER A 42 -0.08 20.19 -17.22
C SER A 42 0.15 19.44 -15.92
N TYR A 43 -0.28 20.00 -14.80
CA TYR A 43 -0.18 19.43 -13.47
C TYR A 43 -0.84 18.05 -13.38
N GLN A 44 -2.09 17.94 -13.84
CA GLN A 44 -2.81 16.68 -13.83
C GLN A 44 -2.12 15.61 -14.70
N THR A 45 -1.67 16.00 -15.90
CA THR A 45 -0.94 15.09 -16.80
C THR A 45 0.36 14.61 -16.15
N SER A 46 1.15 15.53 -15.58
CA SER A 46 2.41 15.21 -14.92
C SER A 46 2.22 14.32 -13.68
N LEU A 47 1.26 14.62 -12.79
CA LEU A 47 0.97 13.75 -11.64
C LEU A 47 0.50 12.35 -12.05
N THR A 48 -0.35 12.26 -13.09
CA THR A 48 -0.74 10.96 -13.65
C THR A 48 0.48 10.23 -14.23
N GLY A 49 1.40 10.97 -14.84
CA GLY A 49 2.71 10.49 -15.27
C GLY A 49 3.49 9.85 -14.13
N VAL A 50 3.69 10.57 -13.02
CA VAL A 50 4.36 10.05 -11.81
C VAL A 50 3.76 8.71 -11.38
N ALA A 51 2.44 8.63 -11.23
CA ALA A 51 1.75 7.41 -10.80
C ALA A 51 1.96 6.23 -11.77
N ASN A 52 1.91 6.49 -13.07
CA ASN A 52 2.14 5.47 -14.10
C ASN A 52 3.60 5.00 -14.11
N GLN A 53 4.55 5.92 -14.00
CA GLN A 53 5.98 5.61 -13.99
C GLN A 53 6.36 4.79 -12.74
N ILE A 54 5.89 5.18 -11.54
CA ILE A 54 6.08 4.39 -10.31
C ILE A 54 5.47 2.98 -10.46
N SER A 55 4.29 2.88 -11.06
CA SER A 55 3.62 1.59 -11.28
C SER A 55 4.41 0.69 -12.26
N ALA A 56 5.13 1.30 -13.20
CA ALA A 56 6.03 0.61 -14.13
C ALA A 56 7.43 0.34 -13.55
N GLY A 57 7.76 0.88 -12.38
CA GLY A 57 9.10 0.79 -11.78
C GLY A 57 10.11 1.80 -12.33
N GLU A 58 9.66 2.79 -13.10
CA GLU A 58 10.51 3.77 -13.79
C GLU A 58 10.77 5.01 -12.90
N TYR A 59 11.73 4.90 -11.98
CA TYR A 59 12.02 5.95 -11.00
C TYR A 59 12.46 7.28 -11.63
N VAL A 60 13.36 7.24 -12.60
CA VAL A 60 13.88 8.44 -13.28
C VAL A 60 12.79 9.16 -14.08
N GLY A 61 11.91 8.38 -14.73
CA GLY A 61 10.74 8.93 -15.42
C GLY A 61 9.78 9.63 -14.45
N ALA A 62 9.52 9.02 -13.29
CA ALA A 62 8.69 9.61 -12.24
C ALA A 62 9.28 10.92 -11.70
N GLN A 63 10.61 11.03 -11.53
CA GLN A 63 11.26 12.27 -11.12
C GLN A 63 11.08 13.39 -12.17
N ALA A 64 11.23 13.06 -13.45
CA ALA A 64 11.06 14.04 -14.53
C ALA A 64 9.61 14.56 -14.61
N ASP A 65 8.63 13.68 -14.42
CA ASP A 65 7.22 14.06 -14.36
C ASP A 65 6.90 14.88 -13.10
N LEU A 66 7.51 14.54 -11.95
CA LEU A 66 7.36 15.31 -10.72
C LEU A 66 7.93 16.74 -10.84
N ALA A 67 9.09 16.91 -11.47
CA ALA A 67 9.67 18.24 -11.71
C ALA A 67 8.75 19.13 -12.57
N GLN A 68 8.07 18.53 -13.55
CA GLN A 68 7.04 19.24 -14.33
C GLN A 68 5.81 19.57 -13.48
N ALA A 69 5.36 18.65 -12.63
CA ALA A 69 4.26 18.89 -11.71
C ALA A 69 4.59 20.01 -10.70
N GLN A 70 5.82 20.08 -10.17
CA GLN A 70 6.29 21.15 -9.29
C GLN A 70 6.30 22.51 -10.00
N SER A 71 6.77 22.55 -11.24
CA SER A 71 6.76 23.76 -12.07
C SER A 71 5.32 24.24 -12.33
N ALA A 72 4.42 23.34 -12.70
CA ALA A 72 3.01 23.65 -12.92
C ALA A 72 2.29 24.06 -11.61
N SER A 73 2.64 23.43 -10.48
CA SER A 73 2.14 23.75 -9.14
C SER A 73 2.48 25.19 -8.76
N THR A 74 3.72 25.62 -8.99
CA THR A 74 4.16 27.01 -8.73
C THR A 74 3.29 28.02 -9.49
N HIS A 75 3.03 27.78 -10.78
CA HIS A 75 2.15 28.65 -11.57
C HIS A 75 0.70 28.69 -11.08
N ILE A 76 0.21 27.58 -10.51
CA ILE A 76 -1.13 27.50 -9.92
C ILE A 76 -1.15 28.27 -8.59
N VAL A 77 -0.18 28.05 -7.71
CA VAL A 77 -0.09 28.73 -6.40
C VAL A 77 0.03 30.25 -6.57
N ASP A 78 0.90 30.71 -7.48
CA ASP A 78 1.06 32.14 -7.77
C ASP A 78 -0.24 32.80 -8.26
N SER A 79 -1.13 32.04 -8.91
CA SER A 79 -2.41 32.55 -9.39
C SER A 79 -3.38 32.90 -8.25
N ALA A 80 -3.20 32.33 -7.06
CA ALA A 80 -4.02 32.53 -5.87
C ALA A 80 -3.56 33.64 -4.94
N HIS A 81 -2.24 33.83 -4.82
CA HIS A 81 -1.66 34.68 -3.79
C HIS A 81 -1.19 36.06 -4.28
N GLY A 82 -1.50 36.43 -5.53
CA GLY A 82 -1.21 37.76 -6.05
C GLY A 82 -1.98 38.88 -5.31
N PHE A 83 -1.40 40.08 -5.25
CA PHE A 83 -2.01 41.25 -4.59
C PHE A 83 -3.44 41.54 -5.10
N ASN A 84 -3.71 41.26 -6.38
CA ASN A 84 -5.03 41.35 -6.99
C ASN A 84 -6.06 40.43 -6.30
N MET A 85 -5.68 39.20 -5.95
CA MET A 85 -6.55 38.23 -5.28
C MET A 85 -6.82 38.64 -3.83
N THR A 86 -5.80 39.16 -3.13
CA THR A 86 -5.97 39.74 -1.80
C THR A 86 -7.00 40.89 -1.81
N VAL A 87 -6.92 41.80 -2.79
CA VAL A 87 -7.90 42.89 -2.94
C VAL A 87 -9.29 42.36 -3.23
N LEU A 88 -9.43 41.38 -4.12
CA LEU A 88 -10.72 40.74 -4.45
C LEU A 88 -11.33 40.00 -3.25
N GLY A 89 -10.49 39.46 -2.35
CA GLY A 89 -10.92 38.79 -1.12
C GLY A 89 -11.71 39.69 -0.17
N TYR A 90 -11.48 41.00 -0.20
CA TYR A 90 -12.24 41.97 0.61
C TYR A 90 -13.60 42.35 0.03
N VAL A 91 -13.91 41.97 -1.22
CA VAL A 91 -15.16 42.34 -1.88
C VAL A 91 -16.28 41.36 -1.47
N PRO A 92 -17.35 41.82 -0.80
CA PRO A 92 -18.47 40.97 -0.44
C PRO A 92 -19.12 40.33 -1.68
N GLY A 93 -19.34 39.02 -1.64
CA GLY A 93 -19.87 38.24 -2.75
C GLY A 93 -18.82 37.57 -3.65
N ILE A 94 -17.58 38.07 -3.68
CA ILE A 94 -16.45 37.47 -4.42
C ILE A 94 -15.52 36.69 -3.48
N SER A 95 -15.47 37.08 -2.20
CA SER A 95 -14.59 36.47 -1.19
C SER A 95 -14.67 34.94 -1.15
N SER A 96 -15.85 34.33 -1.22
CA SER A 96 -15.99 32.86 -1.22
C SER A 96 -15.27 32.19 -2.40
N ALA A 97 -15.29 32.82 -3.58
CA ALA A 97 -14.56 32.31 -4.75
C ALA A 97 -13.04 32.41 -4.55
N VAL A 98 -12.55 33.48 -3.92
CA VAL A 98 -11.12 33.65 -3.58
C VAL A 98 -10.68 32.60 -2.55
N HIS A 99 -11.43 32.40 -1.45
CA HIS A 99 -11.09 31.38 -0.46
C HIS A 99 -11.16 29.95 -1.02
N ASN A 100 -12.12 29.66 -1.91
CA ASN A 100 -12.16 28.37 -2.59
C ASN A 100 -10.96 28.16 -3.50
N TRP A 101 -10.48 29.23 -4.13
CA TRP A 101 -9.30 29.21 -4.95
C TRP A 101 -8.03 28.93 -4.13
N GLU A 102 -7.84 29.65 -3.01
CA GLU A 102 -6.76 29.41 -2.05
C GLU A 102 -6.75 27.95 -1.55
N ARG A 103 -7.92 27.40 -1.19
CA ARG A 103 -8.02 25.99 -0.78
C ARG A 103 -7.58 25.01 -1.88
N LEU A 104 -7.92 25.29 -3.13
CA LEU A 104 -7.52 24.44 -4.26
C LEU A 104 -6.01 24.53 -4.51
N THR A 105 -5.41 25.72 -4.37
CA THR A 105 -3.96 25.88 -4.52
C THR A 105 -3.19 25.26 -3.37
N ASP A 106 -3.68 25.38 -2.14
CA ASP A 106 -3.11 24.68 -0.97
C ASP A 106 -3.19 23.16 -1.17
N ALA A 107 -4.29 22.64 -1.73
CA ALA A 107 -4.42 21.22 -2.05
C ALA A 107 -3.41 20.76 -3.11
N VAL A 108 -3.16 21.60 -4.13
CA VAL A 108 -2.14 21.35 -5.17
C VAL A 108 -0.73 21.33 -4.57
N GLU A 109 -0.39 22.29 -3.72
CA GLU A 109 0.91 22.34 -3.04
C GLU A 109 1.12 21.11 -2.15
N ASN A 110 0.13 20.78 -1.32
CA ASN A 110 0.20 19.62 -0.42
C ASN A 110 0.32 18.29 -1.17
N ILE A 111 -0.43 18.08 -2.27
CA ILE A 111 -0.29 16.89 -3.11
C ILE A 111 1.12 16.83 -3.71
N THR A 112 1.63 17.94 -4.24
CA THR A 112 2.97 17.96 -4.85
C THR A 112 4.05 17.60 -3.86
N ALA A 113 4.03 18.20 -2.66
CA ALA A 113 4.98 17.89 -1.60
C ALA A 113 4.85 16.43 -1.14
N SER A 114 3.62 15.93 -0.94
CA SER A 114 3.38 14.53 -0.56
C SER A 114 3.85 13.54 -1.64
N THR A 115 3.71 13.89 -2.91
CA THR A 115 4.18 13.08 -4.04
C THR A 115 5.70 13.04 -4.09
N ASP A 116 6.37 14.15 -3.80
CA ASP A 116 7.83 14.23 -3.70
C ASP A 116 8.37 13.39 -2.53
N ASP A 117 7.77 13.52 -1.35
CA ASP A 117 8.11 12.70 -0.18
C ASP A 117 7.92 11.20 -0.46
N MET A 118 6.81 10.83 -1.12
CA MET A 118 6.50 9.45 -1.49
C MET A 118 7.49 8.92 -2.53
N LEU A 119 7.83 9.71 -3.56
CA LEU A 119 8.79 9.31 -4.58
C LEU A 119 10.20 9.16 -3.99
N THR A 120 10.61 10.08 -3.12
CA THR A 120 11.88 10.00 -2.40
C THR A 120 11.92 8.76 -1.52
N LEU A 121 10.85 8.47 -0.77
CA LEU A 121 10.73 7.24 0.01
C LEU A 121 10.83 6.00 -0.87
N PHE A 122 10.11 5.96 -1.99
CA PHE A 122 10.22 4.86 -2.93
C PHE A 122 11.66 4.67 -3.42
N GLY A 123 12.33 5.74 -3.86
CA GLY A 123 13.70 5.70 -4.37
C GLY A 123 14.73 5.27 -3.33
N ASP A 124 14.54 5.64 -2.06
CA ASP A 124 15.40 5.17 -0.96
C ASP A 124 15.20 3.68 -0.71
N LEU A 125 13.95 3.23 -0.61
CA LEU A 125 13.64 1.84 -0.29
C LEU A 125 13.95 0.89 -1.44
N SER A 126 13.82 1.32 -2.70
CA SER A 126 14.13 0.52 -3.89
C SER A 126 15.61 0.51 -4.25
N GLY A 127 16.41 1.42 -3.67
CA GLY A 127 17.81 1.67 -4.02
C GLY A 127 18.03 2.46 -5.31
N GLU A 128 16.95 2.92 -5.96
CA GLU A 128 17.02 3.72 -7.20
C GLU A 128 17.62 5.12 -6.98
N SER A 129 17.62 5.60 -5.74
CA SER A 129 18.30 6.84 -5.32
C SER A 129 19.82 6.70 -5.12
N GLY A 130 20.37 5.49 -5.30
CA GLY A 130 21.77 5.17 -5.00
C GLY A 130 22.02 4.70 -3.56
N ASN A 131 20.98 4.68 -2.73
CA ASN A 131 20.99 4.06 -1.40
C ASN A 131 20.92 2.52 -1.49
N ALA A 132 21.24 1.83 -0.39
CA ALA A 132 21.00 0.39 -0.32
C ALA A 132 19.50 0.09 -0.33
N LYS A 133 19.09 -0.95 -1.07
CA LYS A 133 17.70 -1.41 -1.09
C LYS A 133 17.25 -1.82 0.32
N ILE A 134 15.98 -1.58 0.65
CA ILE A 134 15.41 -2.00 1.95
C ILE A 134 15.48 -3.51 2.14
N PHE A 135 15.46 -4.30 1.06
CA PHE A 135 15.63 -5.73 1.12
C PHE A 135 16.82 -6.12 0.24
N ASN A 136 17.79 -6.80 0.84
CA ASN A 136 18.98 -7.28 0.16
C ASN A 136 19.50 -8.56 0.84
N ASP A 137 19.80 -9.58 0.04
CA ASP A 137 20.42 -10.83 0.50
C ASP A 137 19.73 -11.49 1.73
N GLY A 138 18.40 -11.61 1.64
CA GLY A 138 17.58 -12.22 2.68
C GLY A 138 17.46 -11.39 3.96
N ALA A 139 17.86 -10.11 3.95
CA ALA A 139 17.75 -9.22 5.09
C ALA A 139 17.01 -7.93 4.74
N ILE A 140 16.18 -7.47 5.68
CA ILE A 140 15.51 -6.18 5.67
C ILE A 140 16.40 -5.18 6.41
N ASP A 141 16.65 -4.01 5.81
CA ASP A 141 17.38 -2.92 6.44
C ASP A 141 16.56 -2.36 7.62
N VAL A 142 16.97 -2.74 8.83
CA VAL A 142 16.35 -2.31 10.08
C VAL A 142 16.47 -0.81 10.32
N VAL A 143 17.54 -0.17 9.84
CA VAL A 143 17.74 1.28 9.99
C VAL A 143 16.73 2.01 9.12
N ALA A 144 16.60 1.63 7.85
CA ALA A 144 15.58 2.16 6.96
C ALA A 144 14.16 1.92 7.50
N LEU A 145 13.91 0.73 8.05
CA LEU A 145 12.63 0.37 8.64
C LEU A 145 12.28 1.21 9.87
N LYS A 146 13.25 1.49 10.76
CA LYS A 146 13.05 2.39 11.92
C LYS A 146 12.82 3.84 11.52
N ALA A 147 13.34 4.27 10.37
CA ALA A 147 13.13 5.61 9.82
C ALA A 147 11.79 5.78 9.09
N LEU A 148 11.08 4.69 8.80
CA LEU A 148 9.83 4.71 8.04
C LEU A 148 8.67 5.46 8.73
N PRO A 149 8.37 5.26 10.03
CA PRO A 149 7.18 5.85 10.65
C PRO A 149 7.06 7.38 10.54
N PRO A 150 8.09 8.20 10.85
CA PRO A 150 7.97 9.64 10.73
C PRO A 150 7.80 10.11 9.27
N ARG A 151 8.37 9.38 8.30
CA ARG A 151 8.20 9.70 6.86
C ARG A 151 6.78 9.44 6.38
N VAL A 152 6.23 8.27 6.73
CA VAL A 152 4.84 7.92 6.44
C VAL A 152 3.88 8.95 7.06
N LYS A 153 4.14 9.37 8.30
CA LYS A 153 3.34 10.40 8.98
C LYS A 153 3.41 11.76 8.28
N SER A 154 4.58 12.16 7.77
CA SER A 154 4.73 13.41 7.00
C SER A 154 3.83 13.40 5.75
N ILE A 155 3.88 12.31 4.98
CA ILE A 155 3.06 12.13 3.78
C ILE A 155 1.56 12.16 4.14
N ASP A 156 1.15 11.46 5.19
CA ASP A 156 -0.25 11.46 5.64
C ASP A 156 -0.75 12.86 6.03
N LEU A 157 0.08 13.68 6.69
CA LEU A 157 -0.30 15.05 7.03
C LEU A 157 -0.61 15.88 5.78
N GLY A 158 0.20 15.76 4.72
CA GLY A 158 -0.04 16.44 3.45
C GLY A 158 -1.29 15.93 2.72
N ILE A 159 -1.50 14.62 2.67
CA ILE A 159 -2.71 14.01 2.08
C ILE A 159 -3.97 14.40 2.86
N SER A 160 -3.89 14.43 4.19
CA SER A 160 -5.00 14.84 5.06
C SER A 160 -5.30 16.34 4.96
N ALA A 161 -4.28 17.19 4.87
CA ALA A 161 -4.45 18.62 4.60
C ALA A 161 -5.13 18.87 3.25
N THR A 162 -4.70 18.15 2.20
CA THR A 162 -5.34 18.16 0.88
C THR A 162 -6.83 17.82 0.97
N TYR A 163 -7.17 16.70 1.63
CA TYR A 163 -8.55 16.26 1.79
C TYR A 163 -9.41 17.31 2.50
N ASN A 164 -8.89 17.90 3.59
CA ASN A 164 -9.60 18.93 4.35
C ASN A 164 -9.81 20.22 3.55
N ASN A 165 -8.80 20.64 2.77
CA ASN A 165 -8.91 21.80 1.88
C ASN A 165 -9.97 21.57 0.80
N LEU A 166 -9.99 20.39 0.17
CA LEU A 166 -11.01 20.02 -0.80
C LEU A 166 -12.41 19.99 -0.18
N LEU A 167 -12.58 19.43 1.03
CA LEU A 167 -13.86 19.45 1.73
C LEU A 167 -14.35 20.86 2.07
N ALA A 168 -13.43 21.76 2.42
CA ALA A 168 -13.76 23.12 2.82
C ALA A 168 -14.19 24.00 1.63
N VAL A 169 -13.98 23.58 0.38
CA VAL A 169 -14.47 24.28 -0.82
C VAL A 169 -16.00 24.42 -0.76
N GLN A 170 -16.48 25.67 -0.81
CA GLN A 170 -17.89 26.02 -0.75
C GLN A 170 -18.48 26.06 -2.17
N ALA A 171 -19.05 24.94 -2.62
CA ALA A 171 -19.62 24.81 -3.96
C ALA A 171 -21.16 24.74 -3.95
N ASN A 172 -21.84 25.55 -3.13
CA ASN A 172 -23.29 25.53 -2.88
C ASN A 172 -24.08 26.70 -3.51
N GLY A 173 -23.46 27.51 -4.38
CA GLY A 173 -24.10 28.64 -5.06
C GLY A 173 -24.83 28.26 -6.37
N PRO A 174 -25.68 29.15 -6.91
CA PRO A 174 -26.47 28.87 -8.13
C PRO A 174 -25.62 28.66 -9.41
N LEU A 175 -24.33 29.01 -9.39
CA LEU A 175 -23.40 28.86 -10.51
C LEU A 175 -22.19 27.95 -10.21
N SER A 176 -22.19 27.23 -9.08
CA SER A 176 -21.04 26.41 -8.64
C SER A 176 -21.06 24.96 -9.13
N GLY A 177 -21.99 24.58 -10.01
CA GLY A 177 -22.13 23.20 -10.51
C GLY A 177 -20.81 22.59 -11.04
N PRO A 178 -20.04 23.28 -11.90
CA PRO A 178 -18.73 22.79 -12.35
C PRO A 178 -17.72 22.60 -11.22
N LEU A 179 -17.65 23.55 -10.27
CA LEU A 179 -16.75 23.48 -9.12
C LEU A 179 -17.12 22.33 -8.18
N ALA A 180 -18.42 22.11 -7.94
CA ALA A 180 -18.92 20.99 -7.14
C ALA A 180 -18.56 19.64 -7.76
N SER A 181 -18.63 19.52 -9.10
CA SER A 181 -18.24 18.32 -9.83
C SER A 181 -16.72 18.04 -9.71
N VAL A 182 -15.88 19.07 -9.86
CA VAL A 182 -14.42 18.97 -9.69
C VAL A 182 -14.07 18.57 -8.25
N GLN A 183 -14.68 19.21 -7.25
CA GLN A 183 -14.51 18.89 -5.84
C GLN A 183 -14.89 17.44 -5.55
N ALA A 184 -16.08 17.00 -5.98
CA ALA A 184 -16.56 15.63 -5.76
C ALA A 184 -15.63 14.60 -6.40
N LYS A 185 -15.15 14.86 -7.61
CA LYS A 185 -14.19 13.98 -8.30
C LYS A 185 -12.86 13.91 -7.55
N ALA A 186 -12.31 15.05 -7.12
CA ALA A 186 -11.06 15.10 -6.37
C ALA A 186 -11.18 14.35 -5.03
N LEU A 187 -12.26 14.55 -4.27
CA LEU A 187 -12.54 13.84 -3.02
C LEU A 187 -12.64 12.32 -3.24
N THR A 188 -13.32 11.88 -4.31
CA THR A 188 -13.43 10.46 -4.67
C THR A 188 -12.07 9.84 -4.98
N THR A 189 -11.14 10.62 -5.57
CA THR A 189 -9.77 10.16 -5.87
C THR A 189 -8.88 10.12 -4.65
N ILE A 190 -8.93 11.12 -3.77
CA ILE A 190 -8.01 11.24 -2.64
C ILE A 190 -8.43 10.42 -1.42
N ALA A 191 -9.73 10.14 -1.23
CA ALA A 191 -10.22 9.43 -0.04
C ALA A 191 -9.60 8.04 0.15
N PRO A 192 -9.52 7.16 -0.88
CA PRO A 192 -8.87 5.86 -0.72
C PRO A 192 -7.38 5.96 -0.39
N ILE A 193 -6.69 6.99 -0.89
CA ILE A 193 -5.27 7.25 -0.60
C ILE A 193 -5.13 7.65 0.87
N GLN A 194 -6.00 8.53 1.36
CA GLN A 194 -6.00 8.94 2.77
C GLN A 194 -6.25 7.74 3.70
N ASP A 195 -7.23 6.89 3.36
CA ASP A 195 -7.54 5.70 4.18
C ASP A 195 -6.36 4.71 4.20
N ALA A 196 -5.70 4.49 3.06
CA ALA A 196 -4.50 3.67 2.98
C ALA A 196 -3.33 4.27 3.79
N MET A 197 -3.14 5.60 3.72
CA MET A 197 -2.10 6.30 4.48
C MET A 197 -2.34 6.23 5.99
N LYS A 198 -3.58 6.39 6.46
CA LYS A 198 -3.93 6.20 7.88
C LYS A 198 -3.59 4.80 8.36
N ALA A 199 -3.98 3.77 7.61
CA ALA A 199 -3.62 2.39 7.93
C ALA A 199 -2.10 2.20 7.99
N LEU A 200 -1.35 2.83 7.08
CA LEU A 200 0.11 2.77 7.07
C LEU A 200 0.73 3.54 8.25
N VAL A 201 0.16 4.68 8.66
CA VAL A 201 0.58 5.41 9.87
C VAL A 201 0.40 4.55 11.13
N ASP A 202 -0.67 3.78 11.20
CA ASP A 202 -0.93 2.86 12.32
C ASP A 202 0.00 1.64 12.30
N LEU A 203 0.32 1.12 11.12
CA LEU A 203 1.13 -0.08 10.93
C LEU A 203 2.64 0.19 11.00
N ALA A 204 3.13 1.26 10.36
CA ALA A 204 4.56 1.53 10.20
C ALA A 204 5.35 1.51 11.53
N PRO A 205 4.85 2.07 12.65
CA PRO A 205 5.52 1.99 13.96
C PRO A 205 5.71 0.56 14.48
N GLN A 206 4.88 -0.39 14.05
CA GLN A 206 4.89 -1.78 14.50
C GLN A 206 5.83 -2.66 13.66
N LEU A 207 6.12 -2.26 12.42
CA LEU A 207 6.93 -3.03 11.49
C LEU A 207 8.36 -3.33 12.00
N PRO A 208 9.10 -2.39 12.62
CA PRO A 208 10.42 -2.70 13.17
C PRO A 208 10.38 -3.89 14.15
N ASP A 209 9.43 -3.85 15.10
CA ASP A 209 9.31 -4.89 16.12
C ASP A 209 8.83 -6.21 15.54
N ALA A 210 7.89 -6.17 14.58
CA ALA A 210 7.40 -7.35 13.87
C ALA A 210 8.48 -8.02 13.01
N LEU A 211 9.41 -7.23 12.46
CA LEU A 211 10.50 -7.72 11.60
C LEU A 211 11.83 -7.90 12.35
N GLY A 212 11.75 -8.05 13.67
CA GLY A 212 12.86 -8.51 14.49
C GLY A 212 13.89 -7.45 14.89
N ALA A 213 13.57 -6.16 14.79
CA ALA A 213 14.49 -5.08 15.14
C ALA A 213 14.92 -5.06 16.61
N ASN A 214 14.10 -5.63 17.50
CA ASN A 214 14.31 -5.67 18.95
C ASN A 214 14.41 -7.11 19.50
N GLY A 215 14.72 -8.07 18.62
CA GLY A 215 14.92 -9.49 18.96
C GLY A 215 14.16 -10.43 18.01
N PRO A 216 14.39 -11.75 18.08
CA PRO A 216 13.79 -12.70 17.17
C PRO A 216 12.24 -12.66 17.20
N ARG A 217 11.63 -12.62 16.01
CA ARG A 217 10.19 -12.80 15.80
C ARG A 217 9.92 -14.00 14.93
N ARG A 218 8.96 -14.82 15.34
CA ARG A 218 8.63 -16.11 14.71
C ARG A 218 7.20 -16.10 14.21
N TYR A 219 7.01 -16.39 12.93
CA TYR A 219 5.70 -16.49 12.32
C TYR A 219 5.48 -17.89 11.76
N LEU A 220 4.35 -18.50 12.11
CA LEU A 220 3.92 -19.75 11.49
C LEU A 220 3.14 -19.43 10.22
N ILE A 221 3.68 -19.78 9.07
CA ILE A 221 2.95 -19.74 7.81
C ILE A 221 2.25 -21.08 7.62
N ALA A 222 0.93 -21.06 7.50
CA ALA A 222 0.10 -22.23 7.25
C ALA A 222 -0.43 -22.18 5.82
N ILE A 223 0.06 -23.09 4.96
CA ILE A 223 -0.43 -23.20 3.59
C ILE A 223 -1.68 -24.09 3.58
N GLY A 224 -2.81 -23.47 3.28
CA GLY A 224 -4.12 -24.09 3.21
C GLY A 224 -4.33 -24.85 1.91
N ASN A 225 -4.92 -26.04 2.01
CA ASN A 225 -5.42 -26.79 0.87
C ASN A 225 -6.89 -26.45 0.60
N GLN A 226 -7.18 -25.80 -0.53
CA GLN A 226 -8.56 -25.47 -0.92
C GLN A 226 -9.41 -26.69 -1.31
N ALA A 227 -8.85 -27.88 -1.53
CA ALA A 227 -9.66 -29.10 -1.69
C ALA A 227 -10.31 -29.54 -0.38
N GLU A 228 -9.80 -29.07 0.76
CA GLU A 228 -10.33 -29.32 2.11
C GLU A 228 -10.77 -27.98 2.73
N MET A 229 -11.68 -27.27 2.05
CA MET A 229 -12.11 -25.94 2.44
C MET A 229 -12.61 -25.87 3.88
N ARG A 230 -12.12 -24.84 4.56
CA ARG A 230 -12.55 -24.42 5.89
C ARG A 230 -12.68 -22.91 5.89
N ALA A 231 -13.45 -22.38 6.83
CA ALA A 231 -13.65 -20.94 6.96
C ALA A 231 -12.32 -20.16 7.14
N ALA A 232 -11.29 -20.78 7.71
CA ALA A 232 -9.95 -20.20 7.85
C ALA A 232 -9.01 -20.38 6.64
N GLY A 233 -9.52 -20.75 5.45
CA GLY A 233 -8.72 -20.80 4.21
C GLY A 233 -8.30 -22.20 3.72
N GLY A 234 -8.88 -23.27 4.26
CA GLY A 234 -8.55 -24.67 3.91
C GLY A 234 -7.70 -25.37 4.97
N ALA A 235 -7.55 -26.69 4.90
CA ALA A 235 -6.76 -27.44 5.89
C ALA A 235 -5.25 -27.08 5.80
N PRO A 236 -4.53 -26.83 6.91
CA PRO A 236 -3.12 -26.45 6.90
C PRO A 236 -2.25 -27.68 6.67
N LEU A 237 -1.94 -27.97 5.41
CA LEU A 237 -1.23 -29.20 5.01
C LEU A 237 0.29 -29.02 4.88
N THR A 238 0.76 -27.78 4.83
CA THR A 238 2.18 -27.44 4.90
C THR A 238 2.37 -26.31 5.91
N LEU A 239 3.38 -26.42 6.75
CA LEU A 239 3.73 -25.39 7.72
C LEU A 239 5.16 -24.92 7.50
N ILE A 240 5.39 -23.62 7.74
CA ILE A 240 6.71 -22.99 7.62
C ILE A 240 6.88 -22.06 8.81
N LEU A 241 7.94 -22.25 9.58
CA LEU A 241 8.37 -21.29 10.58
C LEU A 241 9.30 -20.29 9.91
N VAL A 242 8.89 -19.03 9.84
CA VAL A 242 9.71 -17.91 9.39
C VAL A 242 10.20 -17.16 10.62
N GLU A 243 11.50 -16.95 10.73
CA GLU A 243 12.11 -16.18 11.82
C GLU A 243 12.76 -14.92 11.25
N PHE A 244 12.45 -13.77 11.86
CA PHE A 244 13.10 -12.49 11.64
C PHE A 244 13.98 -12.16 12.84
N ASP A 245 15.27 -11.94 12.62
CA ASP A 245 16.19 -11.47 13.67
C ASP A 245 17.12 -10.40 13.10
N GLN A 246 17.05 -9.18 13.67
CA GLN A 246 17.75 -8.00 13.15
C GLN A 246 17.54 -7.82 11.64
N GLY A 247 16.30 -8.02 11.18
CA GLY A 247 15.90 -7.93 9.78
C GLY A 247 16.30 -9.13 8.91
N ARG A 248 17.15 -10.05 9.37
CA ARG A 248 17.48 -11.27 8.63
C ARG A 248 16.33 -12.25 8.69
N ILE A 249 15.93 -12.74 7.51
CA ILE A 249 14.87 -13.72 7.35
C ILE A 249 15.49 -15.11 7.28
N THR A 250 15.02 -16.03 8.12
CA THR A 250 15.38 -17.44 8.05
C THR A 250 14.15 -18.33 8.10
N ILE A 251 14.29 -19.56 7.61
CA ILE A 251 13.24 -20.58 7.62
C ILE A 251 13.79 -21.82 8.35
N PRO A 252 13.83 -21.81 9.70
CA PRO A 252 14.44 -22.89 10.47
C PRO A 252 13.65 -24.20 10.39
N ILE A 253 12.34 -24.15 10.20
CA ILE A 253 11.47 -25.34 10.17
C ILE A 253 10.46 -25.19 9.04
N LYS A 254 10.29 -26.24 8.23
CA LYS A 254 9.26 -26.34 7.20
C LYS A 254 8.97 -27.81 6.93
N GLY A 255 7.74 -28.09 6.48
CA GLY A 255 7.41 -29.44 6.05
C GLY A 255 5.92 -29.67 5.85
N GLN A 256 5.62 -30.86 5.32
CA GLN A 256 4.25 -31.36 5.25
C GLN A 256 3.74 -31.70 6.65
N THR A 257 2.55 -31.22 7.00
CA THR A 257 2.02 -31.28 8.37
C THR A 257 2.02 -32.70 8.93
N SER A 258 1.44 -33.68 8.21
CA SER A 258 1.19 -35.01 8.80
C SER A 258 2.31 -36.04 8.60
N THR A 259 3.28 -35.82 7.71
CA THR A 259 4.35 -36.83 7.42
C THR A 259 5.73 -36.41 7.87
N GLU A 260 6.04 -35.12 7.85
CA GLU A 260 7.37 -34.61 8.21
C GLU A 260 7.35 -33.95 9.58
N LEU A 261 6.31 -33.16 9.89
CA LEU A 261 6.24 -32.39 11.13
C LEU A 261 5.53 -33.15 12.25
N PHE A 262 4.39 -33.78 11.97
CA PHE A 262 3.62 -34.53 12.96
C PHE A 262 3.46 -36.01 12.58
N PRO A 263 4.56 -36.79 12.46
CA PRO A 263 4.48 -38.23 12.21
C PRO A 263 4.05 -39.01 13.46
N PRO A 264 3.41 -40.20 13.31
CA PRO A 264 2.91 -40.78 12.06
C PRO A 264 1.71 -40.00 11.50
N LEU A 265 1.28 -40.32 10.28
CA LEU A 265 0.16 -39.64 9.61
C LEU A 265 -1.05 -39.49 10.55
N ASN A 266 -1.50 -38.24 10.76
CA ASN A 266 -2.59 -37.86 11.66
C ASN A 266 -2.33 -38.17 13.15
N ALA A 267 -1.08 -38.08 13.61
CA ALA A 267 -0.76 -38.14 15.02
C ALA A 267 -1.51 -37.04 15.80
N PRO A 268 -2.23 -37.37 16.89
CA PRO A 268 -2.90 -36.38 17.70
C PRO A 268 -1.88 -35.61 18.54
N VAL A 269 -2.03 -34.29 18.57
CA VAL A 269 -1.31 -33.40 19.49
C VAL A 269 -2.26 -32.78 20.49
N LYS A 270 -1.73 -32.47 21.66
CA LYS A 270 -2.47 -31.81 22.72
C LYS A 270 -2.13 -30.34 22.73
N TRP A 271 -3.14 -29.48 22.71
CA TRP A 271 -2.93 -28.03 22.84
C TRP A 271 -4.07 -27.34 23.58
N TRP A 272 -3.85 -26.07 23.91
CA TRP A 272 -4.84 -25.19 24.49
C TRP A 272 -5.29 -24.19 23.44
N GLY A 273 -6.59 -24.17 23.18
CA GLY A 273 -7.22 -23.19 22.29
C GLY A 273 -8.02 -22.15 23.06
N PRO A 274 -8.51 -21.10 22.41
CA PRO A 274 -9.53 -20.23 22.99
C PRO A 274 -10.82 -21.01 23.35
N ALA A 275 -11.35 -20.74 24.55
CA ALA A 275 -12.61 -21.29 25.03
C ALA A 275 -13.81 -20.61 24.34
N ALA A 276 -14.06 -20.97 23.09
CA ALA A 276 -15.26 -20.56 22.34
C ALA A 276 -15.43 -21.34 21.02
N ASN A 277 -14.61 -22.35 20.75
CA ASN A 277 -14.64 -23.00 19.45
C ASN A 277 -15.88 -23.91 19.33
N PRO A 278 -16.81 -23.62 18.40
CA PRO A 278 -18.05 -24.39 18.29
C PRO A 278 -17.84 -25.84 17.85
N PHE A 279 -16.67 -26.16 17.27
CA PHE A 279 -16.27 -27.51 16.88
C PHE A 279 -15.39 -28.21 17.92
N PHE A 280 -14.87 -27.44 18.88
CA PHE A 280 -14.07 -27.91 20.00
C PHE A 280 -14.43 -27.06 21.22
N ASP A 281 -15.49 -27.41 21.93
CA ASP A 281 -15.99 -26.61 23.05
C ASP A 281 -15.12 -26.73 24.31
N VAL A 282 -14.32 -27.81 24.43
CA VAL A 282 -13.51 -28.14 25.62
C VAL A 282 -12.01 -27.95 25.45
N ASN A 283 -11.37 -27.21 26.37
CA ASN A 283 -9.91 -27.27 26.56
C ASN A 283 -9.55 -28.37 27.57
N PRO A 284 -8.45 -29.13 27.37
CA PRO A 284 -7.51 -29.12 26.25
C PRO A 284 -8.00 -29.89 25.01
N ARG A 285 -7.46 -29.57 23.84
CA ARG A 285 -7.68 -30.31 22.58
C ARG A 285 -6.80 -31.55 22.52
N PHE A 286 -7.24 -32.59 21.80
CA PHE A 286 -6.41 -33.75 21.46
C PHE A 286 -6.79 -34.28 20.08
N SER A 287 -6.10 -33.81 19.04
CA SER A 287 -6.43 -34.08 17.64
C SER A 287 -5.24 -33.80 16.73
N PRO A 288 -5.26 -34.21 15.45
CA PRO A 288 -4.18 -33.87 14.51
C PRO A 288 -4.03 -32.36 14.29
N MET A 289 -2.80 -31.86 14.09
CA MET A 289 -2.55 -30.44 13.80
C MET A 289 -3.38 -29.92 12.61
N VAL A 290 -3.62 -30.77 11.59
CA VAL A 290 -4.44 -30.40 10.43
C VAL A 290 -5.87 -30.02 10.79
N VAL A 291 -6.39 -30.25 12.01
CA VAL A 291 -7.71 -29.78 12.45
C VAL A 291 -7.70 -28.49 13.28
N ALA A 292 -6.52 -27.90 13.52
CA ALA A 292 -6.37 -26.72 14.37
C ALA A 292 -6.90 -25.40 13.77
N ASN A 293 -7.64 -25.44 12.65
CA ASN A 293 -8.23 -24.26 12.02
C ASN A 293 -9.72 -24.42 11.64
N THR A 294 -10.46 -25.27 12.38
CA THR A 294 -11.91 -25.45 12.15
C THR A 294 -12.75 -24.27 12.61
N HIS A 295 -12.21 -23.38 13.46
CA HIS A 295 -12.95 -22.22 13.94
C HIS A 295 -13.26 -21.25 12.78
N PRO A 296 -14.50 -20.71 12.66
CA PRO A 296 -14.86 -19.82 11.55
C PRO A 296 -14.17 -18.45 11.60
N ASN A 297 -13.88 -17.96 12.80
CA ASN A 297 -13.03 -16.79 12.99
C ASN A 297 -11.53 -17.16 12.88
N LEU A 298 -10.81 -16.49 11.98
CA LEU A 298 -9.39 -16.72 11.69
C LEU A 298 -8.49 -16.45 12.89
N GLU A 299 -8.80 -15.45 13.73
CA GLU A 299 -8.00 -15.14 14.93
C GLU A 299 -8.02 -16.31 15.92
N PHE A 300 -9.19 -16.93 16.11
CA PHE A 300 -9.30 -18.11 16.95
C PHE A 300 -8.57 -19.30 16.33
N SER A 301 -8.73 -19.52 15.02
CA SER A 301 -7.99 -20.55 14.29
C SER A 301 -6.47 -20.34 14.34
N ALA A 302 -5.98 -19.10 14.28
CA ALA A 302 -4.58 -18.76 14.43
C ALA A 302 -4.04 -19.15 15.81
N ARG A 303 -4.79 -18.84 16.88
CA ARG A 303 -4.44 -19.23 18.25
C ARG A 303 -4.45 -20.75 18.45
N GLU A 304 -5.43 -21.46 17.87
CA GLU A 304 -5.48 -22.93 17.87
C GLU A 304 -4.29 -23.52 17.11
N MET A 305 -3.95 -23.01 15.92
CA MET A 305 -2.77 -23.45 15.15
C MET A 305 -1.45 -23.19 15.89
N ALA A 306 -1.27 -22.01 16.49
CA ALA A 306 -0.09 -21.71 17.31
C ALA A 306 0.01 -22.64 18.52
N GLY A 307 -1.11 -22.91 19.20
CA GLY A 307 -1.15 -23.85 20.31
C GLY A 307 -0.82 -25.28 19.87
N ALA A 308 -1.38 -25.75 18.76
CA ALA A 308 -1.12 -27.09 18.23
C ALA A 308 0.33 -27.25 17.73
N TRP A 309 0.92 -26.20 17.19
CA TRP A 309 2.34 -26.10 16.89
C TRP A 309 3.21 -26.27 18.15
N GLU A 310 2.94 -25.50 19.20
CA GLU A 310 3.64 -25.65 20.49
C GLU A 310 3.41 -27.03 21.12
N GLY A 311 2.19 -27.58 21.01
CA GLY A 311 1.84 -28.93 21.43
C GLY A 311 2.61 -30.04 20.69
N GLY A 312 3.11 -29.74 19.50
CA GLY A 312 4.08 -30.54 18.75
C GLY A 312 5.52 -30.44 19.26
N SER A 313 5.77 -29.72 20.35
CA SER A 313 7.09 -29.39 20.88
C SER A 313 7.93 -28.49 19.96
N TYR A 314 7.26 -27.65 19.14
CA TYR A 314 7.93 -26.65 18.32
C TYR A 314 8.05 -25.29 19.02
N PRO A 315 8.96 -24.40 18.56
CA PRO A 315 9.13 -23.08 19.17
C PRO A 315 7.85 -22.24 19.12
N VAL A 316 7.59 -21.49 20.20
CA VAL A 316 6.51 -20.49 20.26
C VAL A 316 6.63 -19.50 19.11
N VAL A 317 5.48 -19.09 18.56
CA VAL A 317 5.36 -18.13 17.47
C VAL A 317 4.64 -16.87 17.93
N ASP A 318 5.06 -15.71 17.41
CA ASP A 318 4.47 -14.39 17.65
C ASP A 318 3.21 -14.15 16.79
N GLY A 319 3.03 -14.92 15.73
CA GLY A 319 1.86 -14.81 14.86
C GLY A 319 1.71 -15.97 13.90
N VAL A 320 0.53 -16.04 13.26
CA VAL A 320 0.20 -17.03 12.24
C VAL A 320 -0.29 -16.32 10.98
N VAL A 321 0.22 -16.73 9.83
CA VAL A 321 -0.21 -16.25 8.51
C VAL A 321 -0.75 -17.43 7.73
N THR A 322 -1.97 -17.32 7.22
CA THR A 322 -2.55 -18.33 6.33
C THR A 322 -2.38 -17.91 4.89
N ILE A 323 -1.89 -18.80 4.04
CA ILE A 323 -1.70 -18.57 2.60
C ILE A 323 -2.34 -19.74 1.86
N ASP A 324 -2.91 -19.52 0.68
CA ASP A 324 -3.49 -20.57 -0.15
C ASP A 324 -2.77 -20.69 -1.51
N LEU A 325 -3.16 -21.68 -2.32
CA LEU A 325 -2.56 -21.86 -3.64
C LEU A 325 -2.88 -20.73 -4.63
N THR A 326 -3.90 -19.90 -4.37
CA THR A 326 -4.24 -18.74 -5.22
C THR A 326 -3.23 -17.62 -4.98
N ALA A 327 -2.91 -17.33 -3.72
CA ALA A 327 -1.85 -16.38 -3.36
C ALA A 327 -0.48 -16.84 -3.88
N ILE A 328 -0.14 -18.12 -3.72
CA ILE A 328 1.11 -18.69 -4.24
C ILE A 328 1.13 -18.67 -5.77
N GLY A 329 0.00 -18.93 -6.43
CA GLY A 329 -0.13 -18.83 -7.88
C GLY A 329 0.14 -17.41 -8.38
N SER A 330 -0.36 -16.38 -7.69
CA SER A 330 -0.08 -14.98 -8.04
C SER A 330 1.41 -14.64 -7.93
N VAL A 331 2.08 -15.16 -6.90
CA VAL A 331 3.53 -15.04 -6.72
C VAL A 331 4.28 -15.69 -7.89
N LEU A 332 3.91 -16.90 -8.29
CA LEU A 332 4.50 -17.58 -9.45
C LEU A 332 4.28 -16.83 -10.77
N ASN A 333 3.11 -16.23 -10.96
CA ASN A 333 2.82 -15.44 -12.16
C ASN A 333 3.69 -14.17 -12.22
N ALA A 334 4.06 -13.60 -11.08
CA ALA A 334 4.92 -12.41 -11.02
C ALA A 334 6.41 -12.74 -11.20
N MET A 335 6.88 -13.86 -10.62
CA MET A 335 8.31 -14.25 -10.66
C MET A 335 8.65 -15.19 -11.83
N GLY A 336 7.65 -15.65 -12.57
CA GLY A 336 7.78 -16.68 -13.60
C GLY A 336 7.80 -18.13 -13.06
N PRO A 337 7.74 -19.12 -13.97
CA PRO A 337 7.52 -20.53 -13.63
C PRO A 337 8.67 -21.16 -12.82
N ILE A 338 8.37 -22.34 -12.25
CA ILE A 338 9.33 -23.25 -11.61
C ILE A 338 9.39 -24.55 -12.40
N GLN A 339 10.59 -25.06 -12.66
CA GLN A 339 10.79 -26.36 -13.30
C GLN A 339 10.91 -27.47 -12.24
N SER A 340 9.81 -28.18 -12.02
CA SER A 340 9.75 -29.29 -11.08
C SER A 340 10.16 -30.61 -11.73
N PRO A 341 11.07 -31.40 -11.13
CA PRO A 341 11.34 -32.77 -11.57
C PRO A 341 10.10 -33.68 -11.52
N ALA A 342 9.21 -33.43 -10.55
CA ALA A 342 8.01 -34.25 -10.33
C ALA A 342 6.83 -33.82 -11.21
N TYR A 343 6.69 -32.51 -11.49
CA TYR A 343 5.50 -31.94 -12.14
C TYR A 343 5.76 -31.28 -13.51
N GLY A 344 7.03 -31.19 -13.94
CA GLY A 344 7.40 -30.41 -15.11
C GLY A 344 7.31 -28.91 -14.84
N GLU A 345 6.92 -28.14 -15.84
CA GLU A 345 6.77 -26.68 -15.70
C GLU A 345 5.53 -26.33 -14.86
N VAL A 346 5.77 -25.66 -13.73
CA VAL A 346 4.73 -25.19 -12.80
C VAL A 346 4.57 -23.68 -12.97
N THR A 347 3.41 -23.28 -13.50
CA THR A 347 2.97 -21.87 -13.57
C THR A 347 1.92 -21.59 -12.50
N GLY A 348 1.69 -20.31 -12.17
CA GLY A 348 0.69 -19.92 -11.19
C GLY A 348 -0.73 -20.36 -11.59
N ASP A 349 -1.07 -20.20 -12.86
CA ASP A 349 -2.39 -20.58 -13.42
C ASP A 349 -2.66 -22.09 -13.34
N LYS A 350 -1.61 -22.92 -13.35
CA LYS A 350 -1.73 -24.38 -13.28
C LYS A 350 -1.51 -24.96 -11.89
N LEU A 351 -1.05 -24.16 -10.93
CA LEU A 351 -0.63 -24.64 -9.61
C LEU A 351 -1.72 -25.44 -8.90
N GLY A 352 -2.94 -24.92 -8.89
CA GLY A 352 -4.09 -25.62 -8.30
C GLY A 352 -4.41 -26.94 -9.00
N GLN A 353 -4.43 -26.96 -10.33
CA GLN A 353 -4.65 -28.18 -11.12
C GLN A 353 -3.58 -29.25 -10.82
N ILE A 354 -2.31 -28.83 -10.81
CA ILE A 354 -1.17 -29.72 -10.57
C ILE A 354 -1.26 -30.34 -9.16
N LEU A 355 -1.40 -29.50 -8.12
CA LEU A 355 -1.29 -29.95 -6.74
C LEU A 355 -2.56 -30.59 -6.18
N LEU A 356 -3.73 -30.17 -6.65
CA LEU A 356 -5.01 -30.63 -6.11
C LEU A 356 -5.64 -31.76 -6.94
N ILE A 357 -5.23 -31.94 -8.20
CA ILE A 357 -5.84 -32.92 -9.11
C ILE A 357 -4.78 -33.86 -9.69
N ASP A 358 -3.83 -33.33 -10.47
CA ASP A 358 -2.91 -34.16 -11.25
C ASP A 358 -1.97 -34.97 -10.35
N ALA A 359 -1.50 -34.38 -9.25
CA ALA A 359 -0.70 -35.07 -8.25
C ALA A 359 -1.46 -36.27 -7.64
N TYR A 360 -2.76 -36.11 -7.34
CA TYR A 360 -3.56 -37.22 -6.82
C TYR A 360 -3.81 -38.30 -7.88
N ALA A 361 -4.02 -37.90 -9.14
CA ALA A 361 -4.18 -38.84 -10.25
C ALA A 361 -2.87 -39.62 -10.54
N LYS A 362 -1.71 -38.97 -10.41
CA LYS A 362 -0.39 -39.54 -10.69
C LYS A 362 0.09 -40.51 -9.62
N PHE A 363 0.01 -40.11 -8.34
CA PHE A 363 0.54 -40.89 -7.22
C PHE A 363 -0.52 -41.82 -6.60
N GLY A 364 -1.81 -41.54 -6.77
CA GLY A 364 -2.86 -42.26 -6.07
C GLY A 364 -2.87 -42.00 -4.56
N GLN A 365 -3.73 -42.74 -3.84
CA GLN A 365 -3.83 -42.65 -2.37
C GLN A 365 -2.74 -43.46 -1.66
N GLU A 366 -2.26 -44.53 -2.30
CA GLU A 366 -1.30 -45.47 -1.70
C GLU A 366 0.11 -44.86 -1.58
N ASP A 367 0.52 -44.00 -2.51
CA ASP A 367 1.82 -43.32 -2.49
C ASP A 367 1.76 -41.89 -1.93
N ALA A 368 0.93 -41.66 -0.90
CA ALA A 368 0.76 -40.34 -0.28
C ALA A 368 2.09 -39.72 0.21
N VAL A 369 3.03 -40.55 0.67
CA VAL A 369 4.37 -40.12 1.11
C VAL A 369 5.20 -39.60 -0.08
N ALA A 370 5.18 -40.29 -1.23
CA ALA A 370 5.91 -39.85 -2.41
C ALA A 370 5.34 -38.54 -2.97
N ARG A 371 4.00 -38.40 -2.98
CA ARG A 371 3.32 -37.15 -3.34
C ARG A 371 3.69 -36.00 -2.41
N GLN A 372 3.67 -36.23 -1.10
CA GLN A 372 4.02 -35.20 -0.10
C GLN A 372 5.50 -34.77 -0.23
N LYS A 373 6.41 -35.71 -0.50
CA LYS A 373 7.80 -35.41 -0.82
C LYS A 373 7.95 -34.54 -2.08
N ALA A 374 7.24 -34.87 -3.16
CA ALA A 374 7.26 -34.07 -4.39
C ALA A 374 6.70 -32.64 -4.19
N ASN A 375 5.65 -32.49 -3.38
CA ASN A 375 5.13 -31.18 -2.97
C ASN A 375 6.18 -30.39 -2.16
N GLN A 376 6.89 -31.07 -1.26
CA GLN A 376 7.95 -30.45 -0.44
C GLN A 376 9.13 -29.97 -1.29
N GLU A 377 9.56 -30.76 -2.27
CA GLU A 377 10.61 -30.36 -3.23
C GLU A 377 10.20 -29.12 -4.05
N LEU A 378 8.94 -29.03 -4.47
CA LEU A 378 8.42 -27.84 -5.15
C LEU A 378 8.41 -26.61 -4.23
N LEU A 379 8.01 -26.79 -2.96
CA LEU A 379 8.04 -25.72 -1.97
C LEU A 379 9.47 -25.21 -1.75
N ASP A 380 10.45 -26.11 -1.66
CA ASP A 380 11.85 -25.74 -1.45
C ASP A 380 12.40 -24.91 -2.62
N GLN A 381 12.03 -25.25 -3.85
CA GLN A 381 12.37 -24.45 -5.03
C GLN A 381 11.73 -23.06 -5.00
N LEU A 382 10.44 -22.99 -4.61
CA LEU A 382 9.73 -21.72 -4.47
C LEU A 382 10.40 -20.83 -3.40
N LEU A 383 10.68 -21.38 -2.21
CA LEU A 383 11.31 -20.63 -1.12
C LEU A 383 12.73 -20.19 -1.49
N THR A 384 13.50 -21.04 -2.18
CA THR A 384 14.83 -20.66 -2.66
C THR A 384 14.74 -19.47 -3.62
N LYS A 385 13.81 -19.52 -4.59
CA LYS A 385 13.59 -18.42 -5.55
C LYS A 385 13.14 -17.14 -4.87
N LEU A 386 12.26 -17.22 -3.87
CA LEU A 386 11.78 -16.08 -3.10
C LEU A 386 12.89 -15.40 -2.29
N LEU A 387 13.81 -16.18 -1.73
CA LEU A 387 14.89 -15.68 -0.89
C LEU A 387 16.14 -15.29 -1.67
N SER A 388 16.28 -15.71 -2.94
CA SER A 388 17.50 -15.55 -3.74
C SER A 388 17.68 -14.19 -4.44
N GLY A 389 17.03 -13.11 -4.01
CA GLY A 389 17.28 -11.77 -4.60
C GLY A 389 16.12 -10.78 -4.47
N ASP A 390 15.89 -10.00 -5.53
CA ASP A 390 14.91 -8.88 -5.57
C ASP A 390 13.44 -9.31 -5.60
N GLU A 391 13.16 -10.62 -5.66
CA GLU A 391 11.82 -11.16 -5.88
C GLU A 391 10.89 -11.04 -4.67
N LEU A 392 11.40 -10.87 -3.46
CA LEU A 392 10.56 -10.81 -2.26
C LEU A 392 9.57 -9.63 -2.30
N VAL A 393 10.02 -8.47 -2.77
CA VAL A 393 9.15 -7.28 -2.90
C VAL A 393 8.10 -7.50 -3.99
N THR A 394 8.50 -8.11 -5.11
CA THR A 394 7.59 -8.49 -6.20
C THR A 394 6.55 -9.50 -5.73
N ALA A 395 6.96 -10.52 -4.99
CA ALA A 395 6.10 -11.53 -4.40
C ALA A 395 5.13 -10.93 -3.37
N ALA A 396 5.62 -10.06 -2.48
CA ALA A 396 4.78 -9.37 -1.50
C ALA A 396 3.70 -8.52 -2.20
N LYS A 397 4.07 -7.77 -3.25
CA LYS A 397 3.12 -7.01 -4.08
C LYS A 397 2.10 -7.92 -4.78
N ALA A 398 2.53 -9.08 -5.28
CA ALA A 398 1.64 -10.06 -5.90
C ALA A 398 0.63 -10.64 -4.91
N MET A 399 1.10 -11.06 -3.72
CA MET A 399 0.24 -11.57 -2.65
C MET A 399 -0.77 -10.51 -2.18
N ALA A 400 -0.34 -9.26 -1.98
CA ALA A 400 -1.24 -8.18 -1.55
C ALA A 400 -2.41 -7.95 -2.53
N LYS A 401 -2.18 -8.14 -3.85
CA LYS A 401 -3.25 -8.03 -4.86
C LYS A 401 -4.31 -9.14 -4.76
N THR A 402 -4.00 -10.27 -4.13
CA THR A 402 -4.95 -11.38 -3.97
C THR A 402 -5.87 -11.24 -2.76
N ALA A 403 -5.61 -10.25 -1.90
CA ALA A 403 -6.38 -10.00 -0.67
C ALA A 403 -6.98 -8.58 -0.62
N PRO A 404 -7.73 -8.11 -1.65
CA PRO A 404 -8.29 -6.77 -1.62
C PRO A 404 -9.29 -6.63 -0.47
N GLY A 405 -8.96 -5.78 0.51
CA GLY A 405 -9.82 -5.50 1.67
C GLY A 405 -9.78 -6.55 2.79
N ARG A 406 -8.70 -7.35 2.89
CA ARG A 406 -8.44 -8.27 4.01
C ARG A 406 -7.14 -7.95 4.72
#